data_AF-A0ABD2NVW8-F1
#
_entry.id   AF-A0ABD2NVW8-F1
#
_cell.length_a   1.000
_cell.length_b   1.000
_cell.length_c   1.000
_cell.angle_alpha   90.00
_cell.angle_beta   90.00
_cell.angle_gamma   90.00
#
_symmetry.space_group_name_H-M   'P 1'
#
loop_
_entity.id
_entity.type
_entity.pdbx_description
1 polymer ?
#
loop_
_entity_poly.entity_id
_entity_poly.type
_entity_poly.pdbx_seq_one_letter_code
_entity_poly.pdbx_strand_id
1 'polypeptide(L)'
;MLCQTLKISSSSDRHKQLKAHLEDLEQKVALLGHRMRRYNARVRRYKQNLQFQNDQQRFYRNLMNRDQVSSDKKAANQKQMHEYWSSIWNKPVMHDENAYWIKDEILERSDIEEMAEELIDEKDVKNAIKKLEFSPLPHEEQNKYLGLQQSTTIDHSKVK
;
A
#
# COMPACT_ATOMS: atom_id res chain seq x y z
N MET A 1 53.98 16.82 -44.60
CA MET A 1 54.12 15.99 -43.38
C MET A 1 53.26 16.60 -42.28
N LEU A 2 52.15 15.95 -41.91
CA LEU A 2 51.25 16.43 -40.85
C LEU A 2 51.75 15.93 -39.50
N CYS A 3 52.37 16.82 -38.71
CA CYS A 3 52.69 16.52 -37.31
C CYS A 3 51.40 16.57 -36.48
N GLN A 4 50.92 15.41 -36.04
CA GLN A 4 49.88 15.33 -35.02
C GLN A 4 50.51 15.67 -33.66
N THR A 5 50.16 16.84 -33.13
CA THR A 5 50.57 17.24 -31.78
C THR A 5 49.75 16.43 -30.76
N LEU A 6 50.39 15.48 -30.09
CA LEU A 6 49.81 14.79 -28.94
C LEU A 6 49.59 15.81 -27.82
N LYS A 7 48.33 16.13 -27.52
CA LYS A 7 47.95 16.93 -26.34
C LYS A 7 48.31 16.14 -25.09
N ILE A 8 49.44 16.48 -24.47
CA ILE A 8 49.79 16.00 -23.13
C ILE A 8 48.87 16.73 -22.15
N SER A 9 47.91 16.01 -21.56
CA SER A 9 46.99 16.58 -20.57
C SER A 9 47.74 17.04 -19.33
N SER A 10 47.30 18.16 -18.76
CA SER A 10 47.95 18.74 -17.58
C SER A 10 47.84 17.79 -16.37
N SER A 11 48.78 17.87 -15.43
CA SER A 11 48.77 17.00 -14.24
C SER A 11 47.46 17.09 -13.44
N SER A 12 46.83 18.27 -13.43
CA SER A 12 45.52 18.52 -12.81
C SER A 12 44.38 17.76 -13.50
N ASP A 13 44.40 17.65 -14.84
CA ASP A 13 43.33 16.98 -15.59
C ASP A 13 43.36 15.47 -15.39
N ARG A 14 44.56 14.89 -15.27
CA ARG A 14 44.73 13.47 -14.93
C ARG A 14 44.19 13.15 -13.53
N HIS A 15 44.40 14.05 -12.56
CA HIS A 15 43.87 13.90 -11.21
C HIS A 15 42.34 13.94 -11.17
N LYS A 16 41.72 14.85 -11.96
CA LYS A 16 40.26 14.91 -12.11
C LYS A 16 39.70 13.64 -12.75
N GLN A 17 40.35 13.12 -13.79
CA GLN A 17 39.96 11.87 -14.44
C GLN A 17 40.04 10.68 -13.49
N LEU A 18 41.14 10.57 -12.72
CA LEU A 18 41.31 9.52 -11.71
C LEU A 18 40.20 9.55 -10.66
N LYS A 19 39.82 10.73 -10.16
CA LYS A 19 38.70 10.89 -9.22
C LYS A 19 37.38 10.46 -9.83
N ALA A 20 37.08 10.89 -11.05
CA ALA A 20 35.86 10.51 -11.74
C ALA A 20 35.76 8.98 -11.96
N HIS A 21 36.88 8.34 -12.29
CA HIS A 21 36.93 6.88 -12.41
C HIS A 21 36.72 6.16 -11.07
N LEU A 22 37.27 6.71 -9.97
CA LEU A 22 37.04 6.19 -8.63
C LEU A 22 35.56 6.30 -8.25
N GLU A 23 34.95 7.47 -8.45
CA GLU A 23 33.53 7.70 -8.17
C GLU A 23 32.63 6.76 -9.00
N ASP A 24 32.92 6.56 -10.28
CA ASP A 24 32.19 5.61 -11.15
C ASP A 24 32.31 4.16 -10.62
N LEU A 25 33.50 3.76 -10.16
CA LEU A 25 33.68 2.43 -9.56
C LEU A 25 32.92 2.28 -8.24
N GLU A 26 32.94 3.27 -7.36
CA GLU A 26 32.17 3.28 -6.12
C GLU A 26 30.67 3.18 -6.40
N GLN A 27 30.18 3.96 -7.36
CA GLN A 27 28.77 3.91 -7.79
C GLN A 27 28.40 2.54 -8.33
N LYS A 28 29.25 1.91 -9.16
CA LYS A 28 29.03 0.56 -9.68
C LYS A 28 28.96 -0.48 -8.58
N VAL A 29 29.86 -0.43 -7.60
CA VAL A 29 29.85 -1.34 -6.44
C VAL A 29 28.57 -1.16 -5.62
N ALA A 30 28.18 0.08 -5.35
CA ALA A 30 26.95 0.39 -4.63
C ALA A 30 25.71 -0.15 -5.37
N LEU A 31 25.62 0.07 -6.69
CA LEU A 31 24.53 -0.40 -7.54
C LEU A 31 24.42 -1.93 -7.52
N LEU A 32 25.54 -2.64 -7.68
CA LEU A 32 25.59 -4.10 -7.62
C LEU A 32 25.15 -4.62 -6.26
N GLY A 33 25.61 -3.99 -5.18
CA GLY A 33 25.18 -4.30 -3.81
C GLY A 33 23.67 -4.11 -3.62
N HIS A 34 23.10 -3.01 -4.13
CA HIS A 34 21.66 -2.77 -4.09
C HIS A 34 20.88 -3.80 -4.89
N ARG A 35 21.34 -4.15 -6.09
CA ARG A 35 20.72 -5.17 -6.95
C ARG A 35 20.70 -6.53 -6.25
N MET A 36 21.80 -6.93 -5.62
CA MET A 36 21.90 -8.16 -4.84
C MET A 36 20.90 -8.17 -3.68
N ARG A 37 20.84 -7.10 -2.88
CA ARG A 37 19.86 -6.96 -1.79
C ARG A 37 18.42 -7.08 -2.28
N ARG A 38 18.10 -6.43 -3.41
CA ARG A 38 16.77 -6.48 -4.02
C ARG A 38 16.40 -7.90 -4.45
N TYR A 39 17.31 -8.64 -5.08
CA TYR A 39 17.06 -10.04 -5.46
C TYR A 39 16.87 -10.93 -4.23
N ASN A 40 17.70 -10.78 -3.20
CA ASN A 40 17.56 -11.53 -1.96
C ASN A 40 16.19 -11.26 -1.29
N ALA A 41 15.75 -10.01 -1.27
CA ALA A 41 14.44 -9.63 -0.74
C ALA A 41 13.30 -10.24 -1.58
N ARG A 42 13.38 -10.19 -2.91
CA ARG A 42 12.40 -10.79 -3.82
C ARG A 42 12.29 -12.29 -3.59
N VAL A 43 13.41 -13.01 -3.57
CA VAL A 43 13.44 -14.47 -3.36
C VAL A 43 12.87 -14.83 -2.00
N ARG A 44 13.19 -14.05 -0.95
CA ARG A 44 12.63 -14.23 0.38
C ARG A 44 11.10 -14.09 0.38
N ARG A 45 10.57 -13.01 -0.21
CA ARG A 45 9.12 -12.79 -0.33
C ARG A 45 8.45 -13.90 -1.12
N TYR A 46 9.05 -14.33 -2.23
CA TYR A 46 8.53 -15.44 -3.02
C TYR A 46 8.42 -16.72 -2.20
N LYS A 47 9.48 -17.10 -1.47
CA LYS A 47 9.46 -18.29 -0.61
C LYS A 47 8.42 -18.17 0.51
N GLN A 48 8.31 -17.00 1.12
CA GLN A 48 7.31 -16.72 2.16
C GLN A 48 5.89 -16.82 1.62
N ASN A 49 5.60 -16.24 0.45
CA ASN A 49 4.30 -16.30 -0.18
C ASN A 49 3.95 -17.73 -0.61
N LEU A 50 4.89 -18.47 -1.19
CA LEU A 50 4.69 -19.87 -1.56
C LEU A 50 4.39 -20.72 -0.32
N GLN A 51 5.11 -20.49 0.77
CA GLN A 51 4.85 -21.16 2.03
C GLN A 51 3.47 -20.78 2.60
N PHE A 52 3.07 -19.51 2.51
CA PHE A 52 1.74 -19.08 2.93
C PHE A 52 0.64 -19.74 2.10
N GLN A 53 0.81 -19.88 0.78
CA GLN A 53 -0.21 -20.51 -0.07
C GLN A 53 -0.31 -22.03 0.17
N ASN A 54 0.82 -22.71 0.35
CA ASN A 54 0.83 -24.18 0.48
C ASN A 54 0.61 -24.67 1.92
N ASP A 55 1.14 -23.95 2.91
CA ASP A 55 1.15 -24.35 4.33
C ASP A 55 1.18 -23.11 5.25
N GLN A 56 0.00 -22.51 5.42
CA GLN A 56 -0.21 -21.36 6.28
C GLN A 56 0.24 -21.62 7.73
N GLN A 57 -0.02 -22.81 8.26
CA GLN A 57 0.33 -23.17 9.63
C GLN A 57 1.83 -23.08 9.86
N ARG A 58 2.63 -23.65 8.96
CA ARG A 58 4.08 -23.57 9.03
C ARG A 58 4.57 -22.14 8.81
N PHE A 59 3.93 -21.36 7.94
CA PHE A 59 4.26 -19.95 7.73
C PHE A 59 4.14 -19.15 9.02
N TYR A 60 3.00 -19.23 9.71
CA TYR A 60 2.78 -18.54 10.97
C TYR A 60 3.70 -19.03 12.10
N ARG A 61 3.96 -20.35 12.19
CA ARG A 61 4.96 -20.88 13.13
C ARG A 61 6.35 -20.30 12.89
N ASN A 62 6.76 -20.20 11.62
CA ASN A 62 8.05 -19.60 11.28
C ASN A 62 8.12 -18.11 11.59
N LEU A 63 7.01 -17.38 11.53
CA LEU A 63 6.95 -15.99 12.00
C LEU A 63 7.09 -15.93 13.52
N MET A 64 6.33 -16.76 14.25
CA MET A 64 6.34 -16.82 15.71
C MET A 64 7.65 -17.32 16.31
N ASN A 65 8.40 -18.17 15.61
CA ASN A 65 9.69 -18.70 16.08
C ASN A 65 10.86 -17.76 15.80
N ARG A 66 10.68 -16.76 14.92
CA ARG A 66 11.76 -15.83 14.53
C ARG A 66 11.99 -14.74 15.56
N ASP A 67 10.90 -14.33 16.20
CA ASP A 67 10.93 -13.53 17.41
C ASP A 67 10.80 -14.53 18.54
N GLN A 68 11.84 -14.72 19.35
CA GLN A 68 11.77 -15.60 20.52
C GLN A 68 10.63 -15.17 21.45
N VAL A 69 9.43 -15.69 21.20
CA VAL A 69 8.33 -15.66 22.14
C VAL A 69 8.72 -16.68 23.18
N SER A 70 9.32 -16.18 24.26
CA SER A 70 9.45 -16.86 25.53
C SER A 70 8.15 -17.65 25.75
N SER A 71 8.24 -18.98 25.79
CA SER A 71 7.12 -19.89 26.00
C SER A 71 6.44 -19.70 27.36
N ASP A 72 6.91 -18.75 28.18
CA ASP A 72 6.42 -18.41 29.50
C ASP A 72 5.39 -17.28 29.51
N LYS A 73 4.89 -16.84 28.36
CA LYS A 73 3.73 -15.94 28.34
C LYS A 73 2.46 -16.73 28.64
N LYS A 74 2.22 -17.00 29.94
CA LYS A 74 0.87 -17.29 30.46
C LYS A 74 -0.09 -16.30 29.80
N ALA A 75 -1.16 -16.81 29.21
CA ALA A 75 -2.21 -15.99 28.62
C ALA A 75 -2.61 -14.89 29.62
N ALA A 76 -2.65 -13.64 29.16
CA ALA A 76 -3.01 -12.51 30.01
C ALA A 76 -4.39 -12.76 30.63
N ASN A 77 -4.52 -12.47 31.93
CA ASN A 77 -5.78 -12.63 32.65
C ASN A 77 -6.89 -11.81 31.95
N GLN A 78 -8.11 -12.34 31.85
CA GLN A 78 -9.27 -11.65 31.26
C GLN A 78 -9.43 -10.21 31.76
N LYS A 79 -9.14 -9.98 33.05
CA LYS A 79 -9.17 -8.64 33.65
C LYS A 79 -8.14 -7.69 33.04
N GLN A 80 -6.90 -8.14 32.85
CA GLN A 80 -5.83 -7.34 32.24
C GLN A 80 -6.13 -7.03 30.77
N MET A 81 -6.70 -8.00 30.06
CA MET A 81 -7.14 -7.83 28.67
C MET A 81 -8.25 -6.77 28.58
N HIS A 82 -9.26 -6.88 29.43
CA HIS A 82 -10.35 -5.92 29.49
C HIS A 82 -9.87 -4.51 29.88
N GLU A 83 -9.01 -4.39 30.88
CA GLU A 83 -8.40 -3.11 31.28
C GLU A 83 -7.59 -2.48 30.14
N TYR A 84 -6.80 -3.27 29.43
CA TYR A 84 -6.03 -2.81 28.28
C TYR A 84 -6.94 -2.26 27.17
N TRP A 85 -7.91 -3.04 26.69
CA TRP A 85 -8.81 -2.60 25.61
C TRP A 85 -9.73 -1.46 26.04
N SER A 86 -10.22 -1.48 27.28
CA SER A 86 -10.96 -0.35 27.86
C SER A 86 -10.09 0.90 27.90
N SER A 87 -8.79 0.81 28.24
CA SER A 87 -7.93 2.00 28.27
C SER A 87 -7.72 2.66 26.91
N ILE A 88 -7.84 1.90 25.81
CA ILE A 88 -7.71 2.38 24.43
C ILE A 88 -9.04 2.95 23.94
N TRP A 89 -10.13 2.22 24.12
CA TRP A 89 -11.42 2.57 23.52
C TRP A 89 -12.34 3.39 24.42
N ASN A 90 -12.23 3.24 25.74
CA ASN A 90 -13.12 3.88 26.71
C ASN A 90 -12.65 5.29 27.11
N LYS A 91 -11.47 5.72 26.66
CA LYS A 91 -11.02 7.11 26.82
C LYS A 91 -11.52 7.90 25.61
N PRO A 92 -12.53 8.76 25.75
CA PRO A 92 -12.85 9.71 24.69
C PRO A 92 -11.65 10.67 24.57
N VAL A 93 -10.77 10.39 23.62
CA VAL A 93 -9.71 11.32 23.23
C VAL A 93 -10.39 12.32 22.30
N MET A 94 -10.62 13.53 22.80
CA MET A 94 -10.99 14.64 21.92
C MET A 94 -9.83 14.85 20.95
N HIS A 95 -10.13 14.85 19.65
CA HIS A 95 -9.14 15.17 18.63
C HIS A 95 -8.60 16.58 18.89
N ASP A 96 -7.29 16.78 18.75
CA ASP A 96 -6.70 18.11 18.84
C ASP A 96 -7.04 18.88 17.56
N GLU A 97 -8.14 19.63 17.63
CA GLU A 97 -8.62 20.50 16.54
C GLU A 97 -7.61 21.60 16.18
N ASN A 98 -6.59 21.84 17.03
CA ASN A 98 -5.57 22.87 16.85
C ASN A 98 -4.20 22.31 16.45
N ALA A 99 -4.11 21.03 16.10
CA ALA A 99 -2.86 20.41 15.70
C ALA A 99 -2.22 21.16 14.52
N TYR A 100 -0.90 21.35 14.56
CA TYR A 100 -0.18 22.18 13.59
C TYR A 100 -0.39 21.72 12.14
N TRP A 101 -0.46 20.41 11.90
CA TRP A 101 -0.65 19.84 10.57
C TRP A 101 -2.02 20.18 9.95
N ILE A 102 -3.06 20.39 10.77
CA ILE A 102 -4.37 20.84 10.27
C ILE A 102 -4.24 22.27 9.75
N LYS A 103 -3.51 23.13 10.47
CA LYS A 103 -3.27 24.52 10.08
C LYS A 103 -2.41 24.61 8.83
N ASP A 104 -1.37 23.78 8.75
CA ASP A 104 -0.50 23.70 7.58
C ASP A 104 -1.30 23.26 6.35
N GLU A 105 -2.16 22.24 6.48
CA GLU A 105 -2.99 21.75 5.37
C GLU A 105 -4.03 22.80 4.91
N ILE A 106 -4.65 23.54 5.85
CA ILE A 106 -5.58 24.64 5.52
C ILE A 106 -4.84 25.75 4.77
N LEU A 107 -3.61 26.08 5.17
CA LEU A 107 -2.78 27.07 4.49
C LEU A 107 -2.32 26.60 3.11
N GLU A 108 -1.87 25.35 2.97
CA GLU A 108 -1.48 24.78 1.67
C GLU A 108 -2.65 24.71 0.69
N ARG A 109 -3.88 24.61 1.19
CA ARG A 109 -5.10 24.51 0.39
C ARG A 109 -5.92 25.80 0.34
N SER A 110 -5.39 26.93 0.82
CA SER A 110 -6.12 28.21 0.80
C SER A 110 -6.48 28.67 -0.61
N ASP A 111 -5.74 28.20 -1.60
CA ASP A 111 -5.90 28.56 -3.01
C ASP A 111 -6.95 27.69 -3.72
N ILE A 112 -7.49 26.66 -3.05
CA ILE A 112 -8.50 25.76 -3.61
C ILE A 112 -9.88 26.28 -3.19
N GLU A 113 -10.70 26.65 -4.17
CA GLU A 113 -12.10 27.00 -3.91
C GLU A 113 -12.87 25.79 -3.36
N GLU A 114 -13.71 26.04 -2.37
CA GLU A 114 -14.59 25.02 -1.81
C GLU A 114 -15.52 24.49 -2.91
N MET A 115 -15.64 23.16 -3.00
CA MET A 115 -16.51 22.52 -3.98
C MET A 115 -17.95 22.96 -3.71
N ALA A 116 -18.58 23.58 -4.72
CA ALA A 116 -19.97 24.01 -4.61
C ALA A 116 -20.87 22.81 -4.24
N GLU A 117 -21.88 23.06 -3.40
CA GLU A 117 -22.91 22.09 -3.11
C GLU A 117 -23.72 21.80 -4.38
N GLU A 118 -23.41 20.69 -5.07
CA GLU A 118 -24.21 20.19 -6.17
C GLU A 118 -25.34 19.30 -5.63
N LEU A 119 -26.59 19.75 -5.80
CA LEU A 119 -27.76 18.95 -5.53
C LEU A 119 -27.92 17.89 -6.62
N ILE A 120 -27.79 16.62 -6.25
CA ILE A 120 -27.93 15.49 -7.17
C ILE A 120 -29.41 15.36 -7.57
N ASP A 121 -29.72 15.55 -8.85
CA ASP A 121 -31.07 15.39 -9.40
C ASP A 121 -31.27 13.97 -9.98
N GLU A 122 -32.53 13.56 -10.19
CA GLU A 122 -32.87 12.26 -10.79
C GLU A 122 -32.22 12.05 -12.16
N LYS A 123 -31.95 13.15 -12.89
CA LYS A 123 -31.28 13.13 -14.18
C LYS A 123 -29.82 12.69 -14.05
N ASP A 124 -29.14 13.10 -12.98
CA ASP A 124 -27.75 12.73 -12.72
C ASP A 124 -27.64 11.26 -12.39
N VAL A 125 -28.59 10.75 -11.59
CA VAL A 125 -28.70 9.32 -11.28
C VAL A 125 -28.96 8.51 -12.55
N LYS A 126 -29.92 8.94 -13.39
CA LYS A 126 -30.22 8.26 -14.68
C LYS A 126 -29.02 8.28 -15.63
N ASN A 127 -28.25 9.38 -15.65
CA ASN A 127 -27.06 9.50 -16.48
C ASN A 127 -25.90 8.64 -15.95
N ALA A 128 -25.71 8.56 -14.64
CA ALA A 128 -24.71 7.70 -14.01
C ALA A 128 -24.99 6.21 -14.28
N ILE A 129 -26.26 5.78 -14.15
CA ILE A 129 -26.68 4.41 -14.46
C ILE A 129 -26.45 4.06 -15.94
N LYS A 130 -26.75 4.98 -16.86
CA LYS A 130 -26.43 4.78 -18.29
C LYS A 130 -24.93 4.64 -18.54
N LYS A 131 -24.11 5.39 -17.81
CA LYS A 131 -22.64 5.35 -17.93
C LYS A 131 -22.01 4.11 -17.30
N LEU A 132 -22.75 3.42 -16.42
CA LEU A 132 -22.36 2.16 -15.77
C LEU A 132 -22.51 0.93 -16.68
N GLU A 133 -22.98 1.11 -17.93
CA GLU A 133 -22.97 0.03 -18.91
C GLU A 133 -21.52 -0.40 -19.24
N PHE A 134 -21.13 -1.53 -18.63
CA PHE A 134 -19.97 -2.37 -18.92
C PHE A 134 -18.59 -1.90 -18.43
N SER A 135 -18.35 -2.00 -17.12
CA SER A 135 -17.05 -2.51 -16.64
C SER A 135 -17.25 -3.96 -16.20
N PRO A 136 -16.54 -4.95 -16.78
CA PRO A 136 -16.73 -6.34 -16.40
C PRO A 136 -16.22 -6.56 -14.99
N LEU A 137 -17.12 -6.50 -14.01
CA LEU A 137 -16.89 -7.05 -12.69
C LEU A 137 -16.56 -8.55 -12.84
N PRO A 138 -15.62 -9.10 -12.06
CA PRO A 138 -15.32 -10.52 -12.09
C PRO A 138 -16.60 -11.36 -11.97
N HIS A 139 -16.74 -12.34 -12.86
CA HIS A 139 -17.94 -13.14 -13.12
C HIS A 139 -18.64 -13.74 -11.88
N GLU A 140 -17.97 -13.80 -10.74
CA GLU A 140 -18.46 -14.37 -9.48
C GLU A 140 -19.60 -13.57 -8.81
N GLU A 141 -19.73 -12.27 -9.07
CA GLU A 141 -20.74 -11.43 -8.39
C GLU A 141 -22.07 -11.28 -9.15
N GLN A 142 -22.14 -11.70 -10.42
CA GLN A 142 -23.34 -11.57 -11.25
C GLN A 142 -24.48 -12.49 -10.81
N ASN A 143 -24.16 -13.65 -10.24
CA ASN A 143 -25.15 -14.65 -9.81
C ASN A 143 -25.86 -14.32 -8.48
N LYS A 144 -25.38 -13.30 -7.75
CA LYS A 144 -25.96 -12.92 -6.44
C LYS A 144 -27.23 -12.08 -6.59
N TYR A 145 -27.33 -11.29 -7.67
CA TYR A 145 -28.45 -10.39 -7.93
C TYR A 145 -29.59 -11.05 -8.71
N LEU A 146 -29.31 -12.10 -9.50
CA LEU A 146 -30.37 -12.86 -10.20
C LEU A 146 -31.27 -13.65 -9.23
N GLY A 147 -30.73 -14.11 -8.09
CA GLY A 147 -31.50 -14.87 -7.10
C GLY A 147 -32.52 -14.05 -6.30
N LEU A 148 -32.38 -12.73 -6.27
CA LEU A 148 -33.30 -11.83 -5.55
C LEU A 148 -34.52 -11.41 -6.40
N GLN A 149 -34.37 -11.41 -7.72
CA GLN A 149 -35.43 -11.02 -8.67
C GLN A 149 -36.51 -12.10 -8.82
N GLN A 150 -36.20 -13.37 -8.52
CA GLN A 150 -37.16 -14.47 -8.60
C GLN A 150 -38.04 -14.59 -7.33
N SER A 151 -37.61 -14.05 -6.19
CA SER A 151 -38.34 -14.13 -4.92
C SER A 151 -39.42 -13.06 -4.72
N THR A 152 -39.43 -11.99 -5.53
CA THR A 152 -40.40 -10.89 -5.39
C THR A 152 -41.65 -11.05 -6.26
N THR A 153 -41.70 -12.04 -7.15
CA THR A 153 -42.92 -12.36 -7.92
C THR A 153 -43.78 -13.33 -7.11
N ILE A 154 -44.40 -12.82 -6.04
CA ILE A 154 -45.50 -13.53 -5.38
C ILE A 154 -46.69 -13.49 -6.34
N ASP A 155 -47.04 -14.65 -6.88
CA ASP A 155 -48.22 -14.89 -7.70
C ASP A 155 -49.51 -14.45 -6.96
N HIS A 156 -50.12 -13.34 -7.34
CA HIS A 156 -51.43 -12.91 -6.84
C HIS A 156 -52.61 -13.70 -7.47
N SER A 157 -52.33 -14.82 -8.14
CA SER A 157 -53.31 -15.65 -8.85
C SER A 157 -53.85 -16.83 -8.04
N LYS A 158 -53.42 -17.02 -6.78
CA LYS A 158 -53.94 -18.06 -5.86
C LYS A 158 -54.37 -17.47 -4.51
N VAL A 159 -55.32 -16.54 -4.55
CA VAL A 159 -56.21 -16.28 -3.41
C VAL A 159 -57.62 -16.11 -3.94
N LYS A 160 -58.32 -17.23 -4.09
CA LYS A 160 -59.79 -17.35 -4.10
C LYS A 160 -60.14 -18.68 -3.44
#